data_AF-A0A8J2LA87-F1
#
_entry.id   AF-A0A8J2LA87-F1
#
_cell.length_a   1.000
_cell.length_b   1.000
_cell.length_c   1.000
_cell.angle_alpha   90.00
_cell.angle_beta   90.00
_cell.angle_gamma   90.00
#
_symmetry.space_group_name_H-M   'P 1'
#
loop_
_entity.id
_entity.type
_entity.pdbx_description
1 polymer ?
#
loop_
_entity_poly.entity_id
_entity_poly.type
_entity_poly.pdbx_seq_one_letter_code
_entity_poly.pdbx_strand_id
1 'polypeptide(L)'
;MLFTVVALALVHFCVGKTFTPCEFALELQKLNVSRHEIGDFVCMVRHGTNVGINTRRMVVSPSGNVEMGLFKISTTYWCKDSRNFHNICNLDCEKLVDDDVEDDLACARRAMSDLNKGFRTFDSWTLNCEDRDVDKDISDCGL
;
A
#
# COMPACT_ATOMS: atom_id res chain seq x y z
N MET A 1 47.93 14.44 16.03
CA MET A 1 46.84 13.45 16.02
C MET A 1 45.60 14.15 15.49
N LEU A 2 45.23 13.93 14.23
CA LEU A 2 44.01 14.47 13.64
C LEU A 2 43.26 13.29 13.02
N PHE A 3 42.26 12.77 13.72
CA PHE A 3 41.36 11.74 13.20
C PHE A 3 40.27 12.46 12.40
N THR A 4 40.45 12.57 11.09
CA THR A 4 39.37 12.95 10.18
C THR A 4 38.33 11.83 10.16
N VAL A 5 37.22 12.04 10.88
CA VAL A 5 36.05 11.16 10.79
C VAL A 5 35.39 11.44 9.45
N VAL A 6 35.68 10.60 8.45
CA VAL A 6 34.89 10.56 7.22
C VAL A 6 33.56 9.91 7.58
N ALA A 7 32.56 10.73 7.90
CA ALA A 7 31.19 10.30 8.03
C ALA A 7 30.70 9.89 6.63
N LEU A 8 30.77 8.59 6.32
CA LEU A 8 30.11 8.01 5.17
C LEU A 8 28.60 8.14 5.43
N ALA A 9 27.99 9.25 5.01
CA ALA A 9 26.54 9.34 4.93
C ALA A 9 26.12 8.30 3.89
N LEU A 10 25.60 7.16 4.37
CA LEU A 10 24.88 6.22 3.53
C LEU A 10 23.66 6.97 3.00
N VAL A 11 23.82 7.57 1.82
CA VAL A 11 22.68 8.00 1.02
C VAL A 11 21.97 6.71 0.66
N HIS A 12 21.03 6.29 1.51
CA HIS A 12 20.05 5.29 1.14
C HIS A 12 19.29 5.90 -0.02
N PHE A 13 19.74 5.58 -1.24
CA PHE A 13 18.86 5.57 -2.39
C PHE A 13 17.81 4.53 -2.06
N CYS A 14 16.78 5.02 -1.40
CA CYS A 14 15.63 4.26 -1.02
C CYS A 14 14.94 4.08 -2.40
N VAL A 15 15.23 2.98 -3.09
CA VAL A 15 14.59 2.60 -4.36
C VAL A 15 13.31 1.87 -3.98
N GLY A 16 12.17 2.34 -4.47
CA GLY A 16 10.89 1.71 -4.15
C GLY A 16 10.80 0.28 -4.66
N LYS A 17 10.28 -0.63 -3.84
CA LYS A 17 10.00 -2.01 -4.24
C LYS A 17 8.82 -2.01 -5.22
N THR A 18 9.01 -2.65 -6.37
CA THR A 18 7.94 -2.94 -7.32
C THR A 18 7.70 -4.44 -7.30
N PHE A 19 6.56 -4.85 -6.75
CA PHE A 19 6.15 -6.25 -6.69
C PHE A 19 5.53 -6.71 -8.01
N THR A 20 5.76 -7.96 -8.35
CA THR A 20 4.84 -8.75 -9.18
C THR A 20 3.59 -9.14 -8.37
N PRO A 21 2.48 -9.52 -9.03
CA PRO A 21 1.28 -10.00 -8.32
C PRO A 21 1.56 -11.11 -7.30
N CYS A 22 2.37 -12.11 -7.66
CA CYS A 22 2.66 -13.22 -6.77
C CYS A 22 3.63 -12.87 -5.63
N GLU A 23 4.61 -11.99 -5.86
CA GLU A 23 5.46 -11.53 -4.75
C GLU A 23 4.63 -10.76 -3.72
N PHE A 24 3.71 -9.89 -4.16
CA PHE A 24 2.80 -9.19 -3.26
C PHE A 24 1.87 -10.16 -2.54
N ALA A 25 1.32 -11.14 -3.25
CA ALA A 25 0.48 -12.18 -2.66
C ALA A 25 1.20 -12.97 -1.56
N LEU A 26 2.47 -13.31 -1.77
CA LEU A 26 3.31 -13.99 -0.79
C LEU A 26 3.61 -13.11 0.43
N GLU A 27 3.81 -11.80 0.28
CA GLU A 27 3.95 -10.91 1.44
C GLU A 27 2.67 -10.91 2.28
N LEU A 28 1.49 -10.81 1.65
CA LEU A 28 0.21 -10.88 2.36
C LEU A 28 -0.01 -12.23 3.03
N GLN A 29 0.42 -13.33 2.40
CA GLN A 29 0.35 -14.66 3.01
C GLN A 29 1.19 -14.75 4.29
N LYS A 30 2.40 -14.19 4.32
CA LYS A 30 3.23 -14.15 5.54
C LYS A 30 2.55 -13.40 6.69
N LEU A 31 1.67 -12.46 6.35
CA LEU A 31 0.84 -11.71 7.30
C LEU A 31 -0.49 -12.43 7.66
N ASN A 32 -0.62 -13.71 7.30
CA ASN A 32 -1.81 -14.55 7.56
C ASN A 32 -3.12 -13.99 6.97
N VAL A 33 -3.04 -13.27 5.85
CA VAL A 33 -4.20 -12.82 5.09
C VAL A 33 -4.88 -14.04 4.43
N SER A 34 -6.20 -14.10 4.46
CA SER A 34 -6.93 -15.22 3.85
C SER A 34 -6.74 -15.23 2.33
N ARG A 35 -6.70 -16.41 1.71
CA ARG A 35 -6.46 -16.55 0.26
C ARG A 35 -7.38 -15.66 -0.58
N HIS A 36 -8.67 -15.61 -0.24
CA HIS A 36 -9.63 -14.79 -0.96
C HIS A 36 -9.33 -13.29 -0.83
N GLU A 37 -9.05 -12.82 0.38
CA GLU A 37 -8.68 -11.42 0.65
C GLU A 37 -7.35 -11.04 -0.02
N ILE A 38 -6.39 -11.98 -0.13
CA ILE A 38 -5.18 -11.78 -0.94
C ILE A 38 -5.57 -11.53 -2.40
N GLY A 39 -6.48 -12.32 -2.96
CA GLY A 39 -7.01 -12.13 -4.31
C GLY A 39 -7.61 -10.73 -4.51
N ASP A 40 -8.42 -10.26 -3.55
CA ASP A 40 -9.00 -8.92 -3.57
C ASP A 40 -7.93 -7.83 -3.61
N PHE A 41 -6.94 -7.88 -2.71
CA PHE A 41 -5.85 -6.91 -2.66
C PHE A 41 -4.99 -6.95 -3.93
N VAL A 42 -4.65 -8.14 -4.42
CA VAL A 42 -3.86 -8.30 -5.65
C VAL A 42 -4.62 -7.73 -6.85
N CYS A 43 -5.91 -8.06 -7.02
CA CYS A 43 -6.75 -7.50 -8.08
C CYS A 43 -6.80 -5.97 -7.98
N MET A 44 -7.06 -5.44 -6.78
CA MET A 44 -7.21 -4.02 -6.52
C MET A 44 -5.95 -3.22 -6.88
N VAL A 45 -4.77 -3.68 -6.46
CA VAL A 45 -3.52 -2.94 -6.69
C VAL A 45 -3.02 -3.13 -8.13
N ARG A 46 -3.23 -4.30 -8.72
CA ARG A 46 -2.94 -4.57 -10.14
C ARG A 46 -3.73 -3.65 -11.07
N HIS A 47 -5.02 -3.46 -10.81
CA HIS A 47 -5.87 -2.59 -11.63
C HIS A 47 -5.82 -1.12 -11.20
N GLY A 48 -5.40 -0.84 -9.97
CA GLY A 48 -5.15 0.51 -9.47
C GLY A 48 -3.88 1.16 -10.05
N THR A 49 -3.03 0.39 -10.75
CA THR A 49 -1.72 0.85 -11.22
C THR A 49 -1.42 0.42 -12.67
N ASN A 50 -1.17 1.39 -13.57
CA ASN A 50 -0.74 1.10 -14.95
C ASN A 50 0.76 0.74 -15.06
N VAL A 51 1.49 0.70 -13.94
CA VAL A 51 2.97 0.67 -13.90
C VAL A 51 3.53 -0.32 -12.86
N GLY A 52 2.69 -1.22 -12.33
CA GLY A 52 3.08 -2.23 -11.33
C GLY A 52 2.78 -1.84 -9.87
N ILE A 53 2.89 -2.84 -8.98
CA ILE A 53 2.59 -2.76 -7.55
C ILE A 53 3.81 -2.12 -6.85
N ASN A 54 3.91 -0.79 -6.90
CA ASN A 54 5.04 -0.03 -6.36
C ASN A 54 4.71 0.56 -4.99
N THR A 55 5.53 0.24 -3.99
CA THR A 55 5.33 0.69 -2.61
C THR A 55 5.39 2.20 -2.45
N ARG A 56 6.15 2.90 -3.30
CA ARG A 56 6.41 4.34 -3.13
C ARG A 56 5.56 5.24 -3.98
N ARG A 57 4.41 4.73 -4.37
CA ARG A 57 3.49 5.45 -5.23
C ARG A 57 2.95 6.66 -4.46
N MET A 58 3.02 7.82 -5.10
CA MET A 58 2.34 9.03 -4.65
C MET A 58 1.58 9.62 -5.82
N VAL A 59 0.28 9.84 -5.65
CA VAL A 59 -0.59 10.41 -6.68
C VAL A 59 -1.41 11.54 -6.06
N VAL A 60 -1.57 12.63 -6.81
CA VAL A 60 -2.52 13.67 -6.45
C VAL A 60 -3.88 13.29 -7.04
N SER A 61 -4.88 13.09 -6.19
CA SER A 61 -6.24 12.81 -6.62
C SER A 61 -6.85 14.02 -7.34
N PRO A 62 -7.93 13.86 -8.14
CA PRO A 62 -8.61 14.98 -8.77
C PRO A 62 -9.14 16.03 -7.78
N SER A 63 -9.41 15.64 -6.54
CA SER A 63 -9.82 16.55 -5.45
C SER A 63 -8.64 17.29 -4.80
N GLY A 64 -7.40 17.05 -5.25
CA GLY A 64 -6.20 17.71 -4.77
C GLY A 64 -5.54 17.06 -3.56
N ASN A 65 -6.10 15.95 -3.05
CA ASN A 65 -5.51 15.20 -1.93
C ASN A 65 -4.37 14.30 -2.41
N VAL A 66 -3.37 14.06 -1.57
CA VAL A 66 -2.31 13.09 -1.87
C VAL A 66 -2.75 11.71 -1.43
N GLU A 67 -2.58 10.73 -2.31
CA GLU A 67 -2.80 9.31 -2.06
C GLU A 67 -1.47 8.58 -2.15
N MET A 68 -1.18 7.75 -1.15
CA MET A 68 0.11 7.12 -0.95
C MET A 68 0.04 5.60 -0.96
N GLY A 69 1.13 4.99 -1.37
CA GLY A 69 1.39 3.56 -1.17
C GLY A 69 0.65 2.64 -2.12
N LEU A 70 0.69 1.36 -1.74
CA LEU A 70 0.05 0.26 -2.45
C LEU A 70 -1.47 0.43 -2.54
N PHE A 71 -2.07 0.92 -1.46
CA PHE A 71 -3.53 1.01 -1.30
C PHE A 71 -4.11 2.41 -1.56
N LYS A 72 -3.30 3.34 -2.10
CA LYS A 72 -3.72 4.73 -2.42
C LYS A 72 -4.40 5.43 -1.23
N ILE A 73 -3.83 5.28 -0.04
CA ILE A 73 -4.37 5.80 1.21
C ILE A 73 -4.21 7.32 1.24
N SER A 74 -5.29 8.05 1.52
CA SER A 74 -5.29 9.51 1.51
C SER A 74 -4.58 10.11 2.75
N THR A 75 -3.64 11.02 2.52
CA THR A 75 -2.92 11.72 3.60
C THR A 75 -3.78 12.69 4.40
N THR A 76 -4.93 13.09 3.86
CA THR A 76 -5.83 14.05 4.51
C THR A 76 -6.40 13.51 5.82
N TYR A 77 -6.64 12.19 5.92
CA TYR A 77 -7.33 11.59 7.06
C TYR A 77 -6.55 10.47 7.75
N TRP A 78 -5.84 9.65 6.99
CA TRP A 78 -5.42 8.33 7.48
C TRP A 78 -4.05 8.33 8.15
N CYS A 79 -3.12 9.17 7.70
CA CYS A 79 -1.77 9.26 8.24
C CYS A 79 -1.41 10.71 8.59
N LYS A 80 -0.28 10.90 9.27
CA LYS A 80 0.25 12.21 9.65
C LYS A 80 1.35 12.64 8.68
N ASP A 81 1.28 13.88 8.22
CA ASP A 81 2.38 14.55 7.51
C ASP A 81 2.55 16.00 8.01
N SER A 82 3.42 16.78 7.36
CA SER A 82 3.66 18.19 7.74
C SER A 82 2.43 19.11 7.62
N ARG A 83 1.39 18.68 6.89
CA ARG A 83 0.19 19.46 6.57
C ARG A 83 -1.09 18.87 7.17
N ASN A 84 -1.13 17.56 7.44
CA ASN A 84 -2.30 16.82 7.87
C ASN A 84 -2.05 16.10 9.20
N PHE A 85 -2.98 16.25 10.15
CA PHE A 85 -2.83 15.75 11.53
C PHE A 85 -3.95 14.82 12.01
N HIS A 86 -4.94 14.49 11.17
CA HIS A 86 -6.06 13.61 11.54
C HIS A 86 -5.58 12.22 11.97
N ASN A 87 -4.68 11.63 11.17
CA ASN A 87 -3.89 10.45 11.52
C ASN A 87 -4.69 9.27 12.12
N ILE A 88 -5.78 8.87 11.47
CA ILE A 88 -6.67 7.80 11.97
C ILE A 88 -5.92 6.46 12.16
N CYS A 89 -4.95 6.16 11.29
CA CYS A 89 -4.12 4.95 11.38
C CYS A 89 -2.97 5.07 12.39
N ASN A 90 -2.79 6.23 13.02
CA ASN A 90 -1.74 6.50 13.99
C ASN A 90 -0.32 6.17 13.47
N LEU A 91 -0.01 6.61 12.24
CA LEU A 91 1.27 6.41 11.56
C LEU A 91 1.69 7.64 10.76
N ASP A 92 3.00 7.84 10.59
CA ASP A 92 3.53 8.88 9.70
C ASP A 92 3.36 8.45 8.24
N CYS A 93 2.95 9.35 7.35
CA CYS A 93 2.64 9.00 5.95
C CYS A 93 3.81 8.39 5.17
N GLU A 94 5.06 8.62 5.61
CA GLU A 94 6.26 7.99 5.05
C GLU A 94 6.27 6.47 5.20
N LYS A 95 5.52 5.94 6.17
CA LYS A 95 5.35 4.51 6.38
C LYS A 95 4.58 3.83 5.27
N LEU A 96 3.58 4.51 4.72
CA LEU A 96 2.80 4.02 3.57
C LEU A 96 3.60 3.96 2.26
N VAL A 97 4.86 4.38 2.28
CA VAL A 97 5.75 4.40 1.11
C VAL A 97 7.12 3.81 1.43
N ASP A 98 7.24 3.05 2.52
CA ASP A 98 8.40 2.20 2.74
C ASP A 98 8.18 0.82 2.09
N ASP A 99 9.08 -0.15 2.29
CA ASP A 99 8.96 -1.46 1.62
C ASP A 99 8.32 -2.54 2.54
N ASP A 100 7.96 -2.16 3.77
CA ASP A 100 7.08 -2.93 4.65
C ASP A 100 5.64 -2.80 4.15
N VAL A 101 4.84 -3.85 4.34
CA VAL A 101 3.44 -3.90 3.87
C VAL A 101 2.47 -4.06 5.05
N GLU A 102 2.98 -4.37 6.24
CA GLU A 102 2.15 -4.69 7.40
C GLU A 102 1.33 -3.49 7.88
N ASP A 103 1.96 -2.31 7.97
CA ASP A 103 1.31 -1.05 8.37
C ASP A 103 0.40 -0.49 7.27
N ASP A 104 0.80 -0.58 6.00
CA ASP A 104 -0.07 -0.31 4.85
C ASP A 104 -1.37 -1.14 4.92
N LEU A 105 -1.23 -2.45 5.12
CA LEU A 105 -2.35 -3.40 5.17
C LEU A 105 -3.25 -3.11 6.38
N ALA A 106 -2.66 -2.85 7.54
CA ALA A 106 -3.39 -2.50 8.74
C ALA A 106 -4.21 -1.22 8.54
N CYS A 107 -3.62 -0.20 7.91
CA CYS A 107 -4.30 1.05 7.63
C CYS A 107 -5.40 0.90 6.57
N ALA A 108 -5.17 0.11 5.52
CA ALA A 108 -6.19 -0.22 4.53
C ALA A 108 -7.40 -0.93 5.18
N ARG A 109 -7.15 -1.96 6.01
CA ARG A 109 -8.21 -2.65 6.76
C ARG A 109 -8.94 -1.72 7.71
N ARG A 110 -8.23 -0.80 8.37
CA ARG A 110 -8.85 0.20 9.21
C ARG A 110 -9.78 1.11 8.42
N ALA A 111 -9.36 1.55 7.23
CA ALA A 111 -10.20 2.36 6.36
C ALA A 111 -11.45 1.62 5.86
N MET A 112 -11.31 0.34 5.51
CA MET A 112 -12.44 -0.53 5.15
C MET A 112 -13.47 -0.65 6.28
N SER A 113 -12.99 -0.81 7.51
CA SER A 113 -13.80 -0.94 8.73
C SER A 113 -14.49 0.38 9.10
N ASP A 114 -13.73 1.47 9.26
CA ASP A 114 -14.25 2.75 9.75
C ASP A 114 -15.23 3.40 8.79
N LEU A 115 -15.10 3.16 7.48
CA LEU A 115 -16.05 3.61 6.47
C LEU A 115 -17.25 2.67 6.29
N ASN A 116 -17.23 1.49 6.93
CA ASN A 116 -18.24 0.44 6.83
C ASN A 116 -18.56 0.05 5.36
N LYS A 117 -17.50 -0.07 4.55
CA LYS A 117 -17.60 -0.34 3.10
C LYS A 117 -16.83 -1.59 2.66
N GLY A 118 -15.95 -2.14 3.50
CA GLY A 118 -15.06 -3.21 3.04
C GLY A 118 -14.20 -2.73 1.87
N PHE A 119 -13.95 -3.61 0.89
CA PHE A 119 -13.19 -3.25 -0.32
C PHE A 119 -13.86 -2.18 -1.20
N ARG A 120 -15.17 -1.92 -1.06
CA ARG A 120 -15.86 -0.78 -1.73
C ARG A 120 -15.35 0.58 -1.26
N THR A 121 -14.48 0.64 -0.25
CA THR A 121 -13.68 1.84 0.07
C THR A 121 -12.76 2.25 -1.08
N PHE A 122 -12.32 1.30 -1.91
CA PHE A 122 -11.36 1.54 -2.98
C PHE A 122 -12.02 1.50 -4.35
N ASP A 123 -11.98 2.62 -5.07
CA ASP A 123 -12.58 2.73 -6.41
C ASP A 123 -11.95 1.74 -7.40
N SER A 124 -10.65 1.47 -7.29
CA SER A 124 -9.98 0.51 -8.17
C SER A 124 -10.53 -0.91 -7.99
N TRP A 125 -10.88 -1.31 -6.76
CA TRP A 125 -11.52 -2.59 -6.50
C TRP A 125 -12.97 -2.59 -7.00
N THR A 126 -13.75 -1.56 -6.69
CA THR A 126 -15.16 -1.47 -7.12
C THR A 126 -15.31 -1.50 -8.64
N LEU A 127 -14.40 -0.86 -9.37
CA LEU A 127 -14.45 -0.79 -10.84
C LEU A 127 -13.94 -2.06 -11.54
N ASN A 128 -13.08 -2.85 -10.89
CA ASN A 128 -12.33 -3.91 -11.58
C ASN A 128 -12.44 -5.28 -10.95
N CYS A 129 -12.85 -5.42 -9.69
CA CYS A 129 -12.72 -6.65 -8.89
C CYS A 129 -14.05 -7.09 -8.27
N GLU A 130 -14.94 -6.15 -8.02
CA GLU A 130 -16.28 -6.43 -7.51
C GLU A 130 -17.00 -7.49 -8.36
N ASP A 131 -17.63 -8.46 -7.67
CA ASP A 131 -18.36 -9.59 -8.25
C ASP A 131 -17.53 -10.51 -9.18
N ARG A 132 -16.20 -10.39 -9.18
CA ARG A 132 -15.30 -11.31 -9.87
C ARG A 132 -14.76 -12.38 -8.94
N ASP A 133 -14.36 -13.48 -9.56
CA ASP A 133 -13.57 -14.53 -8.93
C ASP A 133 -12.11 -14.09 -8.83
N VAL A 134 -11.77 -13.38 -7.75
CA VAL A 134 -10.44 -12.81 -7.48
C VAL A 134 -9.37 -13.86 -7.19
N ASP A 135 -9.76 -15.08 -6.85
CA ASP A 135 -8.87 -16.22 -6.64
C ASP A 135 -8.07 -16.59 -7.90
N LYS A 136 -8.56 -16.18 -9.09
CA LYS A 136 -7.87 -16.33 -10.37
C LYS A 136 -6.64 -15.45 -10.51
N ASP A 137 -6.63 -14.26 -9.88
CA ASP A 137 -5.51 -13.33 -9.91
C ASP A 137 -4.27 -13.84 -9.16
N ILE A 138 -4.43 -14.93 -8.40
CA ILE A 138 -3.37 -15.57 -7.60
C ILE A 138 -3.27 -17.09 -7.81
N SER A 139 -3.88 -17.60 -8.88
CA SER A 139 -3.99 -19.05 -9.13
C SER A 139 -2.65 -19.74 -9.41
N ASP A 140 -1.66 -18.99 -9.93
CA ASP A 140 -0.33 -19.45 -10.28
C ASP A 140 0.74 -19.08 -9.23
N CYS A 141 0.35 -18.47 -8.12
CA CYS A 141 1.30 -17.94 -7.12
C CYS A 141 1.80 -18.97 -6.09
N GLY A 142 1.26 -20.19 -6.08
CA GLY A 142 1.73 -21.25 -5.16
C GLY A 142 1.45 -20.99 -3.68
N LEU A 143 0.36 -20.26 -3.38
CA LEU A 143 -0.13 -19.94 -2.04
C LEU A 143 -0.80 -21.13 -1.36
#